data_AF-A0A521WK05-F1
#
_entry.id   AF-A0A521WK05-F1
#
_cell.length_a   1.000
_cell.length_b   1.000
_cell.length_c   1.000
_cell.angle_alpha   90.00
_cell.angle_beta   90.00
_cell.angle_gamma   90.00
#
_symmetry.space_group_name_H-M   'P 1'
#
loop_
_entity.id
_entity.type
_entity.pdbx_description
1 polymer ?
#
loop_
_entity_poly.entity_id
_entity_poly.type
_entity_poly.pdbx_seq_one_letter_code
_entity_poly.pdbx_strand_id
1 'polypeptide(L)'
;MISSADLETLESAVGAAIRTRDASQLHLLGHGEVSIALGWPAEDPRYACKRLPPFDSIDAYQRYASVVERYVDGLRRRGVRVVDTELKSLRRPDGKVVGFHIQPALPS
;
A
#
# COMPACT_ATOMS: atom_id res chain seq x y z
N MET A 1 6.59 -11.87 2.66
CA MET A 1 5.64 -11.27 1.69
C MET A 1 4.26 -11.28 2.32
N ILE A 2 3.54 -10.16 2.25
CA ILE A 2 2.17 -10.06 2.75
C ILE A 2 1.21 -10.92 1.90
N SER A 3 0.23 -11.58 2.51
CA SER A 3 -0.75 -12.39 1.78
C SER A 3 -1.86 -11.54 1.16
N SER A 4 -2.62 -12.08 0.21
CA SER A 4 -3.80 -11.39 -0.33
C SER A 4 -4.89 -11.21 0.74
N ALA A 5 -5.09 -12.22 1.61
CA ALA A 5 -6.05 -12.16 2.71
C ALA A 5 -5.69 -11.07 3.74
N ASP A 6 -4.38 -10.88 4.01
CA ASP A 6 -3.90 -9.78 4.85
C ASP A 6 -4.24 -8.42 4.24
N LEU A 7 -4.00 -8.23 2.93
CA LEU A 7 -4.35 -6.99 2.25
C LEU A 7 -5.86 -6.73 2.22
N GLU A 8 -6.67 -7.77 2.03
CA GLU A 8 -8.14 -7.67 2.07
C GLU A 8 -8.62 -7.24 3.46
N THR A 9 -8.00 -7.79 4.51
CA THR A 9 -8.26 -7.40 5.89
C THR A 9 -7.87 -5.95 6.15
N LEU A 10 -6.68 -5.54 5.70
CA LEU A 10 -6.21 -4.15 5.80
C LEU A 10 -7.15 -3.18 5.06
N GLU A 11 -7.53 -3.48 3.82
CA GLU A 11 -8.46 -2.63 3.05
C GLU A 11 -9.83 -2.55 3.72
N SER A 12 -10.31 -3.66 4.31
CA SER A 12 -11.56 -3.68 5.06
C SER A 12 -11.48 -2.82 6.32
N ALA A 13 -10.37 -2.86 7.05
CA ALA A 13 -10.12 -2.01 8.22
C ALA A 13 -10.05 -0.52 7.84
N VAL A 14 -9.38 -0.18 6.73
CA VAL A 14 -9.37 1.19 6.18
C VAL A 14 -10.78 1.65 5.82
N GLY A 15 -11.55 0.78 5.14
CA GLY A 15 -12.93 1.07 4.79
C GLY A 15 -13.83 1.29 6.01
N ALA A 16 -13.64 0.50 7.07
CA ALA A 16 -14.32 0.69 8.33
C ALA A 16 -13.96 2.04 8.95
N ALA A 17 -12.67 2.35 9.06
CA ALA A 17 -12.19 3.61 9.64
C ALA A 17 -12.74 4.85 8.93
N ILE A 18 -12.84 4.81 7.60
CA ILE A 18 -13.44 5.91 6.83
C ILE A 18 -14.95 6.06 7.15
N ARG A 19 -15.68 4.95 7.22
CA ARG A 19 -17.14 4.98 7.49
C ARG A 19 -17.47 5.42 8.91
N THR A 20 -16.71 4.95 9.89
CA THR A 20 -16.92 5.23 11.31
C THR A 20 -16.22 6.49 11.79
N ARG A 21 -15.30 7.04 10.98
CA ARG A 21 -14.35 8.09 11.36
C ARG A 21 -13.50 7.70 12.57
N ASP A 22 -13.21 6.41 12.71
CA ASP A 22 -12.39 5.85 13.79
C ASP A 22 -11.23 5.03 13.22
N ALA A 23 -10.01 5.55 13.37
CA ALA A 23 -8.79 4.90 12.92
C ALA A 23 -8.08 4.11 14.03
N SER A 24 -8.70 3.89 15.19
CA SER A 24 -8.10 3.20 16.35
C SER A 24 -7.58 1.80 16.04
N GLN A 25 -8.14 1.13 15.02
CA GLN A 25 -7.73 -0.20 14.57
C GLN A 25 -6.61 -0.18 13.51
N LEU A 26 -6.10 1.00 13.16
CA LEU A 26 -5.05 1.17 12.16
C LEU A 26 -3.76 1.63 12.83
N HIS A 27 -2.63 1.08 12.38
CA HIS A 27 -1.31 1.56 12.79
C HIS A 27 -0.76 2.53 11.74
N LEU A 28 -0.78 3.83 12.02
CA LEU A 28 -0.23 4.84 11.09
C LEU A 28 1.29 4.92 11.21
N LEU A 29 2.02 4.56 10.16
CA LEU A 29 3.48 4.73 10.09
C LEU A 29 3.88 6.09 9.51
N GLY A 30 3.01 6.70 8.69
CA GLY A 30 3.27 8.02 8.15
C GLY A 30 2.13 8.51 7.27
N HIS A 31 2.05 9.84 7.11
CA HIS A 31 1.10 10.50 6.22
C HIS A 31 1.85 11.30 5.16
N GLY A 32 1.50 11.09 3.90
CA GLY A 32 1.78 12.03 2.83
C GLY A 32 0.61 13.00 2.66
N GLU A 33 0.75 13.96 1.75
CA GLU A 33 -0.30 14.93 1.44
C GLU A 33 -1.60 14.27 0.94
N VAL A 34 -1.49 13.15 0.22
CA VAL A 34 -2.64 12.47 -0.42
C VAL A 34 -2.82 11.03 0.04
N SER A 35 -1.80 10.41 0.63
CA SER A 35 -1.77 8.95 0.90
C SER A 35 -1.18 8.65 2.27
N ILE A 36 -1.67 7.60 2.91
CA ILE A 36 -1.16 7.11 4.20
C ILE A 36 -0.34 5.83 4.03
N ALA A 37 0.66 5.65 4.90
CA ALA A 37 1.41 4.41 5.07
C ALA A 37 0.97 3.75 6.38
N LEU A 38 0.50 2.51 6.28
CA LEU A 38 -0.04 1.75 7.40
C LEU A 38 0.88 0.59 7.75
N GLY A 39 1.10 0.39 9.04
CA GLY A 39 1.79 -0.77 9.58
C GLY A 39 0.89 -1.99 9.53
N TRP A 40 1.43 -3.12 9.07
CA TRP A 40 0.71 -4.39 9.07
C TRP A 40 1.58 -5.56 9.54
N PRO A 41 1.06 -6.46 10.40
CA PRO A 41 -0.15 -6.30 11.22
C PRO A 41 -0.10 -5.03 12.11
N ALA A 42 -1.25 -4.54 12.56
CA ALA A 42 -1.32 -3.25 13.28
C ALA A 42 -0.56 -3.25 14.62
N GLU A 43 -0.59 -4.38 15.35
CA GLU A 43 0.04 -4.51 16.68
C GLU A 43 1.56 -4.75 16.61
N ASP A 44 2.04 -5.43 15.56
CA ASP A 44 3.44 -5.74 15.31
C ASP A 44 3.76 -5.50 13.82
N PRO A 45 3.95 -4.23 13.40
CA PRO A 45 4.15 -3.89 12.00
C PRO A 45 5.41 -4.53 11.42
N ARG A 46 5.21 -5.48 10.49
CA ARG A 46 6.29 -6.08 9.69
C ARG A 46 6.38 -5.48 8.30
N TYR A 47 5.28 -4.88 7.85
CA TYR A 47 5.16 -4.25 6.55
C TYR A 47 4.68 -2.82 6.69
N ALA A 48 5.25 -1.93 5.88
CA ALA A 48 4.69 -0.63 5.57
C ALA A 48 3.87 -0.74 4.29
N CYS A 49 2.55 -0.56 4.41
CA CYS A 49 1.58 -0.65 3.32
C CYS A 49 1.08 0.75 2.99
N LYS A 50 1.62 1.36 1.94
CA LYS A 50 1.15 2.65 1.44
C LYS A 50 -0.01 2.43 0.48
N ARG A 51 -1.20 2.85 0.91
CA ARG A 51 -2.43 2.72 0.12
C ARG A 51 -2.49 3.81 -0.95
N LEU A 52 -2.79 3.41 -2.18
CA LEU A 52 -2.98 4.33 -3.31
C LEU A 52 -4.44 4.76 -3.45
N PRO A 53 -4.71 5.90 -4.10
CA PRO A 53 -6.05 6.23 -4.56
C PRO A 53 -6.63 5.10 -5.44
N PRO A 54 -7.95 4.88 -5.43
CA PRO A 54 -8.58 3.87 -6.27
C PRO A 54 -8.40 4.17 -7.76
N PHE A 55 -8.14 3.13 -8.55
CA PHE A 55 -8.08 3.13 -10.00
C PHE A 55 -9.41 2.63 -10.57
N ASP A 56 -9.75 3.11 -11.77
CA ASP A 56 -10.98 2.71 -12.47
C ASP A 56 -10.90 1.28 -13.03
N SER A 57 -9.70 0.76 -13.28
CA SER A 57 -9.50 -0.58 -13.84
C SER A 57 -8.16 -1.17 -13.43
N ILE A 58 -8.05 -2.49 -13.62
CA ILE A 58 -6.78 -3.20 -13.41
C ILE A 58 -5.70 -2.74 -14.40
N ASP A 59 -6.06 -2.43 -15.65
CA ASP A 59 -5.12 -1.91 -16.65
C ASP A 59 -4.54 -0.54 -16.24
N ALA A 60 -5.36 0.33 -15.64
CA ALA A 60 -4.90 1.61 -15.13
C ALA A 60 -3.89 1.42 -14.00
N TYR A 61 -4.15 0.49 -13.09
CA TYR A 61 -3.21 0.10 -12.04
C TYR A 61 -1.92 -0.51 -12.62
N GLN A 62 -2.01 -1.41 -13.61
CA GLN A 62 -0.83 -2.04 -14.22
C GLN A 62 0.07 -1.02 -14.93
N ARG A 63 -0.51 -0.03 -15.62
CA ARG A 63 0.23 1.08 -16.21
C ARG A 63 0.98 1.89 -15.14
N TYR A 64 0.31 2.18 -14.03
CA TYR A 64 0.95 2.83 -12.88
C TYR A 64 2.09 1.97 -12.31
N ALA A 65 1.85 0.68 -12.08
CA ALA A 65 2.82 -0.23 -11.50
C ALA A 65 4.09 -0.32 -12.37
N SER A 66 3.91 -0.43 -13.68
CA SER A 66 5.01 -0.43 -14.65
C SER A 66 5.87 0.84 -14.59
N VAL A 67 5.26 2.01 -14.30
CA VAL A 67 6.01 3.27 -14.12
C VAL A 67 6.85 3.22 -12.85
N VAL A 68 6.26 2.76 -11.75
CA VAL A 68 6.95 2.64 -10.46
C VAL A 68 8.12 1.67 -10.54
N GLU A 69 7.91 0.49 -11.14
CA GLU A 69 8.96 -0.52 -11.33
C GLU A 69 10.14 0.05 -12.13
N ARG A 70 9.87 0.70 -13.27
CA ARG A 70 10.92 1.36 -14.07
C ARG A 70 11.66 2.45 -13.29
N TYR A 71 10.95 3.20 -12.44
CA TYR A 71 11.55 4.24 -11.61
C TYR A 71 12.48 3.65 -10.55
N VAL A 72 12.00 2.66 -9.78
CA VAL A 72 12.78 1.96 -8.75
C VAL A 72 14.02 1.29 -9.34
N ASP A 73 13.88 0.62 -10.49
CA ASP A 73 15.00 0.01 -11.18
C ASP A 73 16.00 1.06 -11.69
N GLY A 74 15.49 2.20 -12.17
CA GLY A 74 16.30 3.34 -12.58
C GLY A 74 17.15 3.92 -11.45
N LEU A 75 16.60 3.97 -10.23
CA LEU A 75 17.31 4.38 -9.03
C LEU A 75 18.36 3.34 -8.61
N ARG A 76 17.99 2.06 -8.55
CA ARG A 76 18.90 0.96 -8.20
C ARG A 76 20.11 0.89 -9.12
N ARG A 77 19.90 1.01 -10.45
CA ARG A 77 21.00 1.04 -11.44
C ARG A 77 21.98 2.21 -11.25
N ARG A 78 21.57 3.26 -10.56
CA ARG A 78 22.41 4.43 -10.24
C ARG A 78 23.03 4.35 -8.84
N GLY A 79 22.96 3.20 -8.18
CA GLY A 79 23.51 2.99 -6.85
C GLY A 79 22.70 3.62 -5.71
N VAL A 80 21.48 4.11 -5.99
CA VAL A 80 20.58 4.58 -4.93
C VAL A 80 20.05 3.36 -4.18
N ARG A 81 20.23 3.35 -2.86
CA ARG A 81 19.61 2.34 -1.99
C ARG A 81 18.12 2.60 -1.93
N VAL A 82 17.35 1.68 -2.49
CA VAL A 82 15.88 1.69 -2.44
C VAL A 82 15.44 0.50 -1.60
N VAL A 83 14.53 0.75 -0.66
CA VAL A 83 13.89 -0.30 0.13
C VAL A 83 13.17 -1.26 -0.81
N ASP A 84 13.16 -2.55 -0.50
CA ASP A 84 12.44 -3.51 -1.30
C ASP A 84 10.95 -3.17 -1.35
N THR A 85 10.48 -2.89 -2.56
CA THR A 85 9.11 -2.45 -2.83
C THR A 85 8.41 -3.49 -3.70
N GLU A 86 7.28 -3.98 -3.20
CA GLU A 86 6.34 -4.82 -3.93
C GLU A 86 5.05 -4.03 -4.20
N LEU A 87 4.46 -4.20 -5.39
CA LEU A 87 3.19 -3.60 -5.75
C LEU A 87 2.12 -4.68 -5.82
N LYS A 88 1.07 -4.54 -5.01
CA LYS A 88 -0.11 -5.41 -5.06
C LYS A 88 -1.37 -4.60 -5.22
N SER A 89 -2.40 -5.23 -5.78
CA SER A 89 -3.72 -4.64 -5.92
C SER A 89 -4.82 -5.58 -5.47
N LEU A 90 -5.94 -5.01 -5.06
CA LEU A 90 -7.20 -5.70 -4.80
C LEU A 90 -8.32 -5.05 -5.62
N ARG A 91 -9.31 -5.86 -6.00
CA ARG A 91 -10.57 -5.35 -6.53
C ARG A 91 -11.54 -5.16 -5.37
N ARG A 92 -12.08 -3.95 -5.24
CA ARG A 92 -13.06 -3.59 -4.22
C ARG A 92 -14.48 -4.00 -4.65
N PRO A 93 -15.43 -4.12 -3.71
CA PRO A 93 -16.84 -4.41 -4.04
C PRO A 93 -17.51 -3.37 -4.95
N ASP A 94 -17.02 -2.12 -4.95
CA ASP A 94 -17.48 -1.05 -5.83
C ASP A 94 -16.92 -1.14 -7.26
N GLY A 95 -16.19 -2.21 -7.57
CA GLY A 95 -15.58 -2.48 -8.87
C GLY A 95 -14.25 -1.74 -9.12
N LYS A 96 -13.87 -0.79 -8.26
CA LYS A 96 -12.58 -0.08 -8.36
C LYS A 96 -11.43 -1.00 -7.94
N VAL A 97 -10.23 -0.64 -8.36
CA VAL A 97 -8.99 -1.32 -7.96
C VAL A 97 -8.24 -0.44 -6.98
N VAL A 98 -7.83 -0.99 -5.84
CA VAL A 98 -6.93 -0.30 -4.90
C VAL A 98 -5.55 -0.93 -5.00
N GLY A 99 -4.52 -0.10 -5.12
CA GLY A 99 -3.13 -0.54 -5.13
C GLY A 99 -2.42 -0.24 -3.81
N PHE A 100 -1.38 -1.00 -3.52
CA PHE A 100 -0.51 -0.83 -2.36
C PHE A 100 0.95 -0.89 -2.79
N HIS A 101 1.76 0.03 -2.26
CA HIS A 101 3.20 -0.21 -2.16
C HIS A 101 3.45 -0.90 -0.84
N ILE A 102 4.13 -2.03 -0.88
CA ILE A 102 4.46 -2.84 0.29
C ILE A 102 5.97 -2.85 0.43
N GLN A 103 6.43 -2.44 1.60
CA GLN A 103 7.82 -2.44 1.98
C GLN A 103 7.98 -3.12 3.33
N PRO A 104 9.16 -3.65 3.70
CA PRO A 104 9.46 -3.96 5.08
C PRO A 104 9.20 -2.73 5.97
N ALA A 105 8.60 -2.95 7.13
CA ALA A 105 8.58 -1.90 8.15
C ALA A 105 10.03 -1.65 8.61
N LEU A 106 10.42 -0.38 8.64
CA LEU A 106 11.75 0.02 9.08
C LEU A 106 11.70 0.46 10.55
N PRO A 107 12.81 0.31 11.30
CA PRO A 107 12.91 0.88 12.63
C PRO A 107 12.66 2.40 12.61
N SER A 108 11.94 2.89 13.62
CA SER A 108 11.74 4.30 13.91
C SER A 108 12.88 4.90 14.73
#